data_AF-A0A6J4PYW1-F1
#
_entry.id   AF-A0A6J4PYW1-F1
#
_cell.length_a   1.000
_cell.length_b   1.000
_cell.length_c   1.000
_cell.angle_alpha   90.00
_cell.angle_beta   90.00
_cell.angle_gamma   90.00
#
_symmetry.space_group_name_H-M   'P 1'
#
loop_
_entity.id
_entity.type
_entity.pdbx_description
1 polymer ?
#
loop_
_entity_poly.entity_id
_entity_poly.type
_entity_poly.pdbx_seq_one_letter_code
_entity_poly.pdbx_strand_id
1 'polypeptide(L)'
;MVVYGYLVTELASQSFPEVNGTAALLAGWSFFSVAVLGRLLEALVLSFLEDRIGHRNTLVILIATGSCATAGIGLLPAYAQIGVVAAIFLFTFRLFQGFTIAGDESVALTFTSEYSSNERRGFFSSFSQVALVGGELLASTVGAILSRVMSMGAVNDAIFSSVASERPTDIEVVDAGGVLPSVAR
;
A
#
# COMPACT_ATOMS: atom_id res chain seq x y z
N MET A 1 -6.72 -0.17 -1.39
CA MET A 1 -5.99 -0.56 -2.63
C MET A 1 -5.03 0.53 -3.08
N VAL A 2 -5.48 1.79 -3.18
CA VAL A 2 -4.68 2.92 -3.68
C VAL A 2 -3.38 3.14 -2.89
N VAL A 3 -3.43 3.14 -1.55
CA VAL A 3 -2.24 3.32 -0.70
C VAL A 3 -1.17 2.24 -0.93
N TYR A 4 -1.59 1.00 -1.17
CA TYR A 4 -0.63 -0.08 -1.44
C TYR A 4 0.12 0.13 -2.77
N GLY A 5 -0.53 0.71 -3.78
CA GLY A 5 0.14 1.08 -5.03
C GLY A 5 1.23 2.14 -4.82
N TYR A 6 0.99 3.12 -3.93
CA TYR A 6 1.99 4.14 -3.59
C TYR A 6 3.15 3.59 -2.75
N LEU A 7 2.89 2.61 -1.89
CA LEU A 7 3.89 2.03 -0.98
C LEU A 7 4.53 0.75 -1.53
N VAL A 8 4.20 0.34 -2.76
CA VAL A 8 4.68 -0.92 -3.33
C VAL A 8 6.20 -0.99 -3.42
N THR A 9 6.85 0.15 -3.68
CA THR A 9 8.31 0.27 -3.74
C THR A 9 8.97 -0.03 -2.41
N GLU A 10 8.39 0.45 -1.32
CA GLU A 10 8.90 0.27 0.06
C GLU A 10 8.56 -1.12 0.61
N LEU A 11 7.34 -1.61 0.34
CA LEU A 11 6.93 -2.96 0.75
C LEU A 11 7.72 -4.04 0.00
N ALA A 12 8.06 -3.81 -1.26
CA ALA A 12 8.84 -4.73 -2.08
C ALA A 12 10.27 -4.91 -1.54
N SER A 13 10.92 -3.83 -1.10
CA SER A 13 12.29 -3.89 -0.57
C SER A 13 12.37 -4.63 0.78
N GLN A 14 11.39 -4.46 1.66
CA GLN A 14 11.35 -5.14 2.96
C GLN A 14 10.85 -6.59 2.85
N SER A 15 9.95 -6.89 1.91
CA SER A 15 9.36 -8.22 1.77
C SER A 15 10.14 -9.14 0.84
N PHE A 16 10.98 -8.62 -0.07
CA PHE A 16 11.72 -9.42 -1.04
C PHE A 16 13.18 -8.95 -1.21
N PRO A 17 14.00 -8.98 -0.14
CA PRO A 17 15.34 -8.41 -0.15
C PRO A 17 16.32 -9.10 -1.12
N GLU A 18 16.08 -10.36 -1.50
CA GLU A 18 16.96 -11.14 -2.39
C GLU A 18 16.59 -11.04 -3.88
N VAL A 19 15.52 -10.33 -4.22
CA VAL A 19 15.00 -10.27 -5.59
C VAL A 19 15.46 -8.97 -6.24
N ASN A 20 16.05 -9.03 -7.45
CA ASN A 20 16.48 -7.88 -8.23
C ASN A 20 15.39 -6.78 -8.21
N GLY A 21 15.74 -5.50 -8.00
CA GLY A 21 14.79 -4.44 -7.64
C GLY A 21 13.56 -4.35 -8.56
N THR A 22 13.73 -4.61 -9.87
CA THR A 22 12.62 -4.69 -10.84
C THR A 22 11.67 -5.85 -10.58
N ALA A 23 12.18 -7.03 -10.20
CA ALA A 23 11.38 -8.21 -9.93
C ALA A 23 10.65 -8.12 -8.58
N ALA A 24 11.22 -7.44 -7.57
CA ALA A 24 10.52 -7.12 -6.33
C ALA A 24 9.31 -6.18 -6.59
N LEU A 25 9.49 -5.18 -7.46
CA LEU A 25 8.39 -4.31 -7.90
C LEU A 25 7.30 -5.10 -8.63
N LEU A 26 7.67 -5.92 -9.61
CA LEU A 26 6.73 -6.77 -10.36
C LEU A 26 5.95 -7.72 -9.45
N ALA A 27 6.60 -8.29 -8.43
CA ALA A 27 5.93 -9.10 -7.42
C ALA A 27 4.90 -8.28 -6.63
N GLY A 28 5.27 -7.07 -6.18
CA GLY A 28 4.37 -6.15 -5.50
C GLY A 28 3.13 -5.79 -6.33
N TRP A 29 3.31 -5.47 -7.62
CA TRP A 29 2.22 -5.24 -8.58
C TRP A 29 1.40 -6.50 -8.86
N SER A 30 2.00 -7.69 -8.84
CA SER A 30 1.28 -8.95 -9.01
C SER A 30 0.26 -9.16 -7.90
N PHE A 31 0.62 -8.92 -6.64
CA PHE A 31 -0.33 -9.00 -5.51
C PHE A 31 -1.45 -7.96 -5.61
N PHE A 32 -1.20 -6.80 -6.20
CA PHE A 32 -2.24 -5.83 -6.52
C PHE A 32 -3.23 -6.39 -7.55
N SER A 33 -2.72 -6.97 -8.65
CA SER A 33 -3.55 -7.59 -9.70
C SER A 33 -4.39 -8.75 -9.19
N VAL A 34 -3.86 -9.54 -8.24
CA VAL A 34 -4.61 -10.63 -7.61
C VAL A 34 -5.87 -10.13 -6.90
N ALA A 35 -5.80 -8.99 -6.22
CA ALA A 35 -6.99 -8.42 -5.61
C ALA A 35 -8.06 -8.03 -6.65
N VAL A 36 -7.65 -7.61 -7.85
CA VAL A 36 -8.58 -7.34 -8.95
C VAL A 36 -9.29 -8.61 -9.42
N LEU A 37 -8.61 -9.76 -9.43
CA LEU A 37 -9.25 -11.06 -9.72
C LEU A 37 -10.32 -11.43 -8.70
N GLY A 38 -10.13 -11.06 -7.43
CA GLY A 38 -11.13 -11.23 -6.38
C GLY A 38 -12.47 -10.55 -6.71
N ARG A 39 -12.45 -9.45 -7.48
CA ARG A 39 -13.66 -8.74 -7.94
C ARG A 39 -14.44 -9.54 -9.00
N LEU A 40 -13.77 -10.36 -9.80
CA LEU A 40 -14.45 -11.21 -10.79
C LEU A 40 -15.22 -12.35 -10.11
N LEU A 41 -14.63 -12.90 -9.05
CA LEU A 41 -15.29 -13.93 -8.24
C LEU A 41 -16.47 -13.38 -7.45
N GLU A 42 -16.38 -12.11 -7.05
CA GLU A 42 -17.45 -11.42 -6.34
C GLU A 42 -18.74 -11.36 -7.16
N ALA A 43 -18.71 -10.82 -8.37
CA ALA A 43 -19.90 -10.73 -9.23
C ALA A 43 -20.59 -12.09 -9.49
N LEU A 44 -19.85 -13.20 -9.44
CA LEU A 44 -20.43 -14.54 -9.56
C LEU A 44 -21.07 -15.03 -8.27
N VAL A 45 -20.40 -14.85 -7.12
CA VAL A 45 -20.84 -15.45 -5.85
C VAL A 45 -21.84 -14.56 -5.13
N LEU A 46 -21.57 -13.26 -5.05
CA LEU A 46 -22.39 -12.32 -4.30
C LEU A 46 -23.73 -12.06 -4.98
N SER A 47 -23.80 -12.06 -6.31
CA SER A 47 -25.09 -11.94 -7.00
C SER A 47 -26.08 -13.04 -6.62
N PHE A 48 -25.65 -14.30 -6.48
CA PHE A 48 -26.53 -15.37 -5.96
C PHE A 48 -26.77 -15.28 -4.46
N LEU A 49 -25.79 -14.78 -3.70
CA LEU A 49 -25.87 -14.71 -2.24
C LEU A 49 -26.84 -13.61 -1.78
N GLU A 50 -26.81 -12.46 -2.45
CA GLU A 50 -27.70 -11.32 -2.21
C GLU A 50 -29.17 -11.69 -2.40
N ASP A 51 -29.48 -12.41 -3.48
CA ASP A 51 -30.84 -12.88 -3.78
C ASP A 51 -31.39 -13.85 -2.73
N ARG A 52 -30.52 -14.60 -2.03
CA ARG A 52 -30.93 -15.69 -1.13
C ARG A 52 -30.94 -15.31 0.35
N ILE A 53 -29.94 -14.56 0.80
CA ILE A 53 -29.72 -14.27 2.24
C ILE A 53 -30.11 -12.84 2.61
N GLY A 54 -30.35 -11.99 1.60
CA GLY A 54 -30.76 -10.60 1.76
C GLY A 54 -29.61 -9.64 2.09
N HIS A 55 -29.76 -8.40 1.64
CA HIS A 55 -28.71 -7.38 1.65
C HIS A 55 -28.08 -7.14 3.04
N ARG A 56 -28.87 -7.14 4.12
CA ARG A 56 -28.36 -6.91 5.48
C ARG A 56 -27.37 -7.98 5.93
N ASN A 57 -27.66 -9.26 5.66
CA ASN A 57 -26.78 -10.36 6.08
C ASN A 57 -25.54 -10.42 5.21
N THR A 58 -25.67 -10.13 3.91
CA THR A 58 -24.53 -10.04 2.99
C THR A 58 -23.53 -8.98 3.43
N LEU A 59 -24.00 -7.80 3.84
CA LEU A 59 -23.14 -6.72 4.33
C LEU A 59 -22.32 -7.15 5.56
N VAL A 60 -22.95 -7.85 6.51
CA VAL A 60 -22.26 -8.35 7.72
C VAL A 60 -21.18 -9.37 7.37
N ILE A 61 -21.46 -10.28 6.44
CA ILE A 61 -20.49 -11.29 5.97
C ILE A 61 -19.29 -10.60 5.32
N LEU A 62 -19.54 -9.58 4.48
CA LEU A 62 -18.49 -8.82 3.81
C LEU A 62 -17.60 -8.09 4.82
N ILE A 63 -18.19 -7.32 5.73
CA ILE A 63 -17.44 -6.59 6.75
C ILE A 63 -16.61 -7.55 7.63
N ALA A 64 -17.19 -8.68 8.04
CA ALA A 64 -16.47 -9.68 8.83
C ALA A 64 -15.30 -10.30 8.05
N THR A 65 -15.51 -10.66 6.79
CA THR A 65 -14.50 -11.26 5.92
C THR A 65 -13.36 -10.28 5.63
N GLY A 66 -13.69 -9.03 5.29
CA GLY A 66 -12.71 -7.97 5.04
C GLY A 66 -11.90 -7.61 6.28
N SER A 67 -12.55 -7.57 7.44
CA SER A 67 -11.87 -7.32 8.73
C SER A 67 -10.92 -8.44 9.08
N CYS A 68 -11.34 -9.70 8.91
CA CYS A 68 -10.49 -10.87 9.15
C CYS A 68 -9.29 -10.90 8.18
N ALA A 69 -9.50 -10.59 6.90
CA ALA A 69 -8.42 -10.52 5.92
C ALA A 69 -7.43 -9.40 6.25
N THR A 70 -7.92 -8.22 6.65
CA THR A 70 -7.08 -7.08 7.00
C THR A 70 -6.29 -7.32 8.29
N ALA A 71 -6.92 -7.92 9.30
CA ALA A 71 -6.23 -8.35 10.52
C ALA A 71 -5.17 -9.42 10.21
N GLY A 72 -5.49 -10.39 9.34
CA GLY A 72 -4.56 -11.43 8.91
C GLY A 72 -3.33 -10.87 8.18
N ILE A 73 -3.50 -9.86 7.33
CA ILE A 73 -2.38 -9.15 6.69
C ILE A 73 -1.53 -8.39 7.73
N GLY A 74 -2.17 -7.74 8.70
CA GLY A 74 -1.45 -6.99 9.75
C GLY A 74 -0.68 -7.88 10.74
N LEU A 75 -1.16 -9.10 10.97
CA LEU A 75 -0.51 -10.11 11.81
C LEU A 75 0.54 -10.94 11.07
N LEU A 76 0.69 -10.75 9.75
CA LEU A 76 1.64 -11.51 8.97
C LEU A 76 3.07 -11.04 9.29
N PRO A 77 3.95 -11.92 9.82
CA PRO A 77 5.35 -11.57 10.01
C PRO A 77 6.05 -11.41 8.66
N ALA A 78 7.15 -10.65 8.67
CA ALA A 78 7.93 -10.34 7.47
C ALA A 78 8.39 -11.62 6.73
N TYR A 79 8.52 -11.51 5.40
CA TYR A 79 8.92 -12.63 4.53
C TYR A 79 10.22 -13.32 4.97
N ALA A 80 11.11 -12.58 5.65
CA ALA A 80 12.33 -13.08 6.26
C ALA A 80 12.10 -14.20 7.31
N GLN A 81 10.90 -14.33 7.90
CA GLN A 81 10.62 -15.32 8.94
C GLN A 81 9.93 -16.60 8.43
N ILE A 82 9.07 -16.53 7.39
CA ILE A 82 8.24 -17.67 6.95
C ILE A 82 8.32 -17.95 5.43
N GLY A 83 9.08 -17.16 4.68
CA GLY A 83 9.34 -17.40 3.25
C GLY A 83 8.05 -17.51 2.40
N VAL A 84 8.02 -18.49 1.49
CA VAL A 84 6.94 -18.66 0.48
C VAL A 84 5.54 -18.78 1.10
N VAL A 85 5.43 -19.31 2.33
CA VAL A 85 4.14 -19.46 3.03
C VAL A 85 3.51 -18.08 3.30
N ALA A 86 4.32 -17.07 3.62
CA ALA A 86 3.83 -15.70 3.80
C ALA A 86 3.24 -15.13 2.49
N ALA A 87 3.87 -15.40 1.34
CA ALA A 87 3.35 -14.99 0.04
C ALA A 87 2.00 -15.66 -0.30
N ILE A 88 1.82 -16.93 0.05
CA ILE A 88 0.55 -17.64 -0.17
C ILE A 88 -0.56 -17.06 0.72
N PHE A 89 -0.31 -16.85 2.01
CA PHE A 89 -1.30 -16.23 2.89
C PHE A 89 -1.65 -14.81 2.45
N LEU A 90 -0.63 -14.01 2.08
CA LEU A 90 -0.84 -12.66 1.57
C LEU A 90 -1.67 -12.69 0.27
N PHE A 91 -1.39 -13.62 -0.64
CA PHE A 91 -2.20 -13.84 -1.86
C PHE A 91 -3.67 -14.14 -1.52
N THR A 92 -3.91 -15.09 -0.62
CA THR A 92 -5.26 -15.47 -0.20
C THR A 92 -6.00 -14.31 0.47
N PHE A 93 -5.36 -13.60 1.39
CA PHE A 93 -5.96 -12.44 2.02
C PHE A 93 -6.23 -11.32 1.02
N ARG A 94 -5.37 -11.11 0.02
CA ARG A 94 -5.59 -10.14 -1.06
C ARG A 94 -6.80 -10.49 -1.93
N LEU A 95 -7.00 -11.77 -2.22
CA LEU A 95 -8.21 -12.22 -2.92
C LEU A 95 -9.47 -11.89 -2.12
N PHE A 96 -9.49 -12.21 -0.81
CA PHE A 96 -10.63 -11.92 0.05
C PHE A 96 -10.87 -10.42 0.24
N GLN A 97 -9.81 -9.63 0.32
CA GLN A 97 -9.91 -8.18 0.45
C GLN A 97 -10.48 -7.56 -0.84
N GLY A 98 -10.05 -8.04 -2.01
CA GLY A 98 -10.61 -7.62 -3.30
C GLY A 98 -12.08 -8.02 -3.49
N PHE A 99 -12.43 -9.24 -3.08
CA PHE A 99 -13.82 -9.73 -3.06
C PHE A 99 -14.72 -8.85 -2.17
N THR A 100 -14.25 -8.53 -0.97
CA THR A 100 -15.05 -7.78 0.01
C THR A 100 -15.35 -6.36 -0.48
N ILE A 101 -14.33 -5.65 -0.99
CA ILE A 101 -14.47 -4.26 -1.41
C ILE A 101 -15.45 -4.13 -2.60
N ALA A 102 -15.48 -5.10 -3.51
CA ALA A 102 -16.37 -5.07 -4.67
C ALA A 102 -17.85 -5.29 -4.28
N GLY A 103 -18.11 -6.20 -3.34
CA GLY A 103 -19.47 -6.48 -2.88
C GLY A 103 -20.04 -5.44 -1.93
N ASP A 104 -19.19 -4.87 -1.06
CA ASP A 104 -19.61 -3.95 -0.01
C ASP A 104 -20.29 -2.70 -0.60
N GLU A 105 -19.72 -2.16 -1.69
CA GLU A 105 -20.25 -1.00 -2.40
C GLU A 105 -21.65 -1.25 -2.97
N SER A 106 -21.84 -2.39 -3.66
CA SER A 106 -23.10 -2.77 -4.31
C SER A 106 -24.22 -3.04 -3.29
N VAL A 107 -23.90 -3.77 -2.22
CA VAL A 107 -24.85 -4.10 -1.16
C VAL A 107 -25.22 -2.85 -0.37
N ALA A 108 -24.26 -1.99 -0.04
CA ALA A 108 -24.50 -0.77 0.72
C ALA A 108 -25.36 0.24 -0.04
N LEU A 109 -25.15 0.39 -1.35
CA LEU A 109 -25.99 1.25 -2.20
C LEU A 109 -27.43 0.76 -2.24
N THR A 110 -27.63 -0.55 -2.46
CA THR A 110 -28.96 -1.17 -2.51
C THR A 110 -29.66 -1.05 -1.16
N PHE A 111 -28.97 -1.41 -0.07
CA PHE A 111 -29.49 -1.29 1.29
C PHE A 111 -29.86 0.15 1.67
N THR A 112 -29.03 1.12 1.30
CA THR A 112 -29.31 2.55 1.54
C THR A 112 -30.54 3.00 0.76
N SER A 113 -30.69 2.55 -0.49
CA SER A 113 -31.86 2.87 -1.31
C SER A 113 -33.15 2.26 -0.76
N GLU A 114 -33.10 1.05 -0.21
CA GLU A 114 -34.25 0.39 0.41
C GLU A 114 -34.76 1.14 1.64
N TYR A 115 -33.83 1.62 2.48
CA TYR A 115 -34.15 2.31 3.74
C TYR A 115 -34.42 3.82 3.61
N SER A 116 -34.13 4.44 2.46
CA SER A 116 -34.34 5.88 2.28
C SER A 116 -35.71 6.22 1.67
N SER A 117 -36.29 7.35 2.08
CA SER A 117 -37.58 7.83 1.59
C SER A 117 -37.53 8.09 0.09
N ASN A 118 -38.62 7.78 -0.63
CA ASN A 118 -38.65 7.72 -2.10
C ASN A 118 -38.16 9.01 -2.77
N GLU A 119 -38.35 10.15 -2.12
CA GLU A 119 -37.94 11.49 -2.60
C GLU A 119 -36.44 11.79 -2.42
N ARG A 120 -35.72 11.07 -1.54
CA ARG A 120 -34.31 11.34 -1.19
C ARG A 120 -33.35 10.19 -1.51
N ARG A 121 -33.84 9.08 -2.08
CA ARG A 121 -33.02 7.91 -2.46
C ARG A 121 -31.80 8.27 -3.31
N GLY A 122 -31.99 9.14 -4.31
CA GLY A 122 -30.90 9.61 -5.16
C GLY A 122 -29.84 10.40 -4.40
N PHE A 123 -30.26 11.28 -3.47
CA PHE A 123 -29.34 12.07 -2.66
C PHE A 123 -28.49 11.20 -1.73
N PHE A 124 -29.10 10.25 -1.02
CA PHE A 124 -28.35 9.36 -0.11
C PHE A 124 -27.42 8.40 -0.86
N SER A 125 -27.86 7.85 -1.99
CA SER A 125 -27.03 7.00 -2.84
C SER A 125 -25.82 7.78 -3.42
N SER A 126 -26.05 8.98 -3.95
CA SER A 126 -24.96 9.85 -4.44
C SER A 126 -24.02 10.31 -3.32
N PHE A 127 -24.55 10.61 -2.13
CA PHE A 127 -23.73 11.00 -0.98
C PHE A 127 -22.79 9.87 -0.54
N SER A 128 -23.27 8.63 -0.50
CA SER A 128 -22.41 7.46 -0.23
C SER A 128 -21.30 7.32 -1.27
N GLN A 129 -21.61 7.53 -2.56
CA GLN A 129 -20.59 7.46 -3.61
C GLN A 129 -19.53 8.56 -3.48
N VAL A 130 -19.96 9.79 -3.17
CA VAL A 130 -19.06 10.91 -2.93
C VAL A 130 -18.17 10.65 -1.72
N ALA A 131 -18.72 10.07 -0.64
CA ALA A 131 -17.96 9.70 0.54
C ALA A 131 -16.90 8.63 0.23
N LEU A 132 -17.24 7.61 -0.57
CA LEU A 132 -16.32 6.57 -1.01
C LEU A 132 -15.15 7.15 -1.82
N VAL A 133 -15.46 7.86 -2.91
CA VAL A 133 -14.44 8.46 -3.79
C VAL A 133 -13.62 9.52 -3.04
N GLY A 134 -14.27 10.31 -2.18
CA GLY A 134 -13.59 11.28 -1.32
C GLY A 134 -12.60 10.62 -0.37
N GLY A 135 -12.97 9.48 0.23
CA GLY A 135 -12.09 8.66 1.05
C GLY A 135 -10.88 8.14 0.28
N GLU A 136 -11.08 7.64 -0.95
CA GLU A 136 -9.99 7.18 -1.81
C GLU A 136 -9.02 8.32 -2.19
N LEU A 137 -9.54 9.51 -2.47
CA LEU A 137 -8.74 10.70 -2.77
C LEU A 137 -7.91 11.14 -1.56
N LEU A 138 -8.50 11.15 -0.37
CA LEU A 138 -7.78 11.46 0.86
C LEU A 138 -6.69 10.43 1.14
N ALA A 139 -7.01 9.14 1.01
CA ALA A 139 -6.05 8.06 1.19
C ALA A 139 -4.90 8.15 0.17
N SER A 140 -5.20 8.46 -1.09
CA SER A 140 -4.20 8.68 -2.14
C SER A 140 -3.28 9.86 -1.80
N THR A 141 -3.87 10.97 -1.34
CA THR A 141 -3.14 12.19 -0.97
C THR A 141 -2.20 11.92 0.22
N VAL A 142 -2.70 11.24 1.25
CA VAL A 142 -1.88 10.83 2.41
C VAL A 142 -0.78 9.86 1.98
N GLY A 143 -1.09 8.89 1.13
CA GLY A 143 -0.10 7.94 0.59
C GLY A 143 0.99 8.64 -0.22
N ALA A 144 0.63 9.61 -1.05
CA ALA A 144 1.57 10.41 -1.83
C ALA A 144 2.47 11.28 -0.93
N ILE A 145 1.91 11.91 0.11
CA ILE A 145 2.69 12.68 1.08
C ILE A 145 3.65 11.76 1.83
N LEU A 146 3.19 10.61 2.33
CA LEU A 146 4.04 9.64 3.04
C LEU A 146 5.17 9.13 2.14
N SER A 147 4.88 8.77 0.90
CA SER A 147 5.90 8.34 -0.08
C SER A 147 6.94 9.43 -0.33
N ARG A 148 6.53 10.71 -0.43
CA ARG A 148 7.46 11.85 -0.56
C ARG A 148 8.33 12.04 0.68
N VAL A 149 7.75 11.92 1.87
CA VAL A 149 8.48 12.07 3.15
C VAL A 149 9.48 10.92 3.34
N MET A 150 9.09 9.68 3.05
CA MET A 150 10.01 8.53 3.15
C MET A 150 11.11 8.59 2.08
N SER A 151 10.79 9.05 0.86
CA SER A 151 11.79 9.31 -0.17
C SER A 151 12.79 10.39 0.26
N MET A 152 12.34 11.48 0.91
CA MET A 152 13.23 12.46 1.51
C MET A 152 14.05 11.89 2.68
N GLY A 153 13.48 10.97 3.47
CA GLY A 153 14.19 10.27 4.54
C GLY A 153 15.32 9.38 4.02
N ALA A 154 15.04 8.56 3.00
CA ALA A 154 16.04 7.71 2.35
C ALA A 154 17.14 8.52 1.63
N VAL A 155 16.78 9.66 1.03
CA VAL A 155 17.74 10.60 0.44
C VAL A 155 18.59 11.27 1.53
N ASN A 156 18.00 11.64 2.67
CA ASN A 156 18.77 12.18 3.79
C ASN A 156 19.74 11.15 4.37
N ASP A 157 19.33 9.90 4.58
CA ASP A 157 20.23 8.85 5.08
C ASP A 157 21.35 8.53 4.07
N ALA A 158 21.07 8.58 2.76
CA ALA A 158 22.07 8.48 1.71
C ALA A 158 23.06 9.65 1.70
N ILE A 159 22.59 10.88 1.94
CA ILE A 159 23.44 12.07 2.08
C ILE A 159 24.24 12.02 3.37
N PHE A 160 23.66 11.61 4.50
CA PHE A 160 24.38 11.51 5.77
C PHE A 160 25.44 10.39 5.75
N SER A 161 25.19 9.29 5.02
CA SER A 161 26.19 8.23 4.82
C SER A 161 27.29 8.63 3.82
N SER A 162 26.99 9.42 2.77
CA SER A 162 28.01 9.99 1.87
C SER A 162 28.86 11.05 2.56
N VAL A 163 28.24 11.91 3.39
CA VAL A 163 28.93 12.92 4.21
C VAL A 163 29.73 12.30 5.35
N ALA A 164 29.30 11.14 5.90
CA ALA A 164 30.09 10.38 6.86
C ALA A 164 31.32 9.71 6.23
N SER A 165 31.25 9.35 4.93
CA SER A 165 32.38 8.84 4.15
C SER A 165 33.37 9.93 3.72
N GLU A 166 32.92 11.19 3.62
CA GLU A 166 33.76 12.34 3.25
C GLU A 166 34.40 13.05 4.46
N ARG A 167 34.32 12.50 5.68
CA ARG A 167 35.04 13.08 6.82
C ARG A 167 36.56 12.84 6.59
N PRO A 168 37.36 13.87 6.28
CA PRO A 168 38.74 13.68 5.86
C PRO A 168 39.59 13.19 7.04
N THR A 169 40.07 11.95 6.94
CA THR A 169 41.13 11.38 7.80
C THR A 169 42.53 11.76 7.33
N ASP A 170 42.67 12.71 6.41
CA ASP A 170 43.97 13.18 5.92
C ASP A 170 44.05 14.71 5.97
N ILE A 171 44.14 15.28 7.18
CA ILE A 171 45.04 16.42 7.35
C ILE A 171 46.42 15.81 7.54
N GLU A 172 46.97 15.31 6.43
CA GLU A 172 48.39 15.11 6.29
C GLU A 172 49.01 16.49 6.49
N VAL A 173 49.82 16.62 7.53
CA VAL A 173 50.71 17.76 7.75
C VAL A 173 51.58 17.85 6.50
N VAL A 174 51.17 18.70 5.55
CA VAL A 174 51.97 19.03 4.38
C VAL A 174 53.25 19.65 4.90
N ASP A 175 54.28 18.83 4.82
CA ASP A 175 55.68 19.08 5.08
C ASP A 175 56.07 20.45 4.48
N ALA A 176 56.28 21.43 5.35
CA ALA A 176 56.77 22.76 5.00
C ALA A 176 58.29 22.71 4.74
N GLY A 177 58.70 21.83 3.83
CA GLY A 177 60.09 21.53 3.51
C GLY A 177 60.36 21.58 2.01
N GLY A 178 60.46 22.79 1.45
CA GLY A 178 61.04 22.96 0.12
C GLY A 178 60.62 24.22 -0.62
N VAL A 179 61.62 25.07 -0.88
CA VAL A 179 61.64 26.17 -1.87
C VAL A 179 61.12 27.53 -1.37
N LEU A 180 61.96 28.24 -0.61
CA LEU A 180 62.00 29.70 -0.61
C LEU A 180 62.91 30.16 -1.77
N PRO A 181 62.46 31.05 -2.67
CA PRO A 181 63.32 31.66 -3.67
C PRO A 181 64.20 32.75 -3.04
N SER A 182 65.48 32.69 -3.37
CA SER A 182 66.52 33.64 -3.00
C SER A 182 66.30 35.04 -3.60
N VAL A 183 66.08 36.05 -2.75
CA VAL A 183 66.30 37.48 -3.08
C VAL A 183 66.79 38.22 -1.83
N ALA A 184 67.85 39.03 -2.01
CA ALA A 184 68.39 40.10 -1.14
C ALA A 184 69.45 39.75 -0.07
N ARG A 185 70.72 39.61 -0.47
CA ARG A 185 71.77 40.65 -0.41
C ARG A 185 73.12 40.09 -0.87
#